data_AF-A0A9E6F4C3-F1
#
_entry.id   AF-A0A9E6F4C3-F1
#
_cell.length_a   1.000
_cell.length_b   1.000
_cell.length_c   1.000
_cell.angle_alpha   90.00
_cell.angle_beta   90.00
_cell.angle_gamma   90.00
#
_symmetry.space_group_name_H-M   'P 1'
#
loop_
_entity.id
_entity.type
_entity.pdbx_description
1 polymer ?
#
loop_
_entity_poly.entity_id
_entity_poly.type
_entity_poly.pdbx_seq_one_letter_code
_entity_poly.pdbx_strand_id
1 'polypeptide(L)'
;YADIVVITKGDIVSQAEREVFAFQVRRANPRAKIMHVNGITGQGAGELASQFLLAPETSCLDGSRLRFSMPAALCSYCLGETRIGMEFQLGNVKKIKMSEVPLR
;
A
#
# COMPACT_ATOMS: atom_id res chain seq x y z
N TYR A 1 -1.72 -1.11 -9.35
CA TYR A 1 -1.13 0.24 -9.24
C TYR A 1 -1.56 0.90 -7.95
N ALA A 2 -0.63 1.59 -7.28
CA ALA A 2 -0.88 2.32 -6.03
C ALA A 2 -1.39 3.73 -6.31
N ASP A 3 -2.14 4.31 -5.36
CA ASP A 3 -2.63 5.71 -5.45
C ASP A 3 -1.58 6.71 -4.96
N ILE A 4 -0.78 6.33 -3.97
CA ILE A 4 0.31 7.14 -3.41
C ILE A 4 1.60 6.32 -3.40
N VAL A 5 2.70 6.94 -3.80
CA VAL A 5 4.06 6.39 -3.67
C VAL A 5 4.88 7.30 -2.77
N VAL A 6 5.32 6.76 -1.64
CA VAL A 6 6.13 7.47 -0.66
C VAL A 6 7.59 7.09 -0.81
N ILE A 7 8.44 8.05 -1.15
CA ILE A 7 9.88 7.89 -1.31
C ILE A 7 10.56 8.39 -0.04
N THR A 8 11.20 7.49 0.69
CA THR A 8 11.95 7.82 1.90
C THR A 8 13.45 7.81 1.68
N LYS A 9 14.21 8.32 2.65
CA LYS A 9 15.67 8.44 2.59
C LYS A 9 16.17 9.14 1.31
N GLY A 10 15.44 10.15 0.84
CA GLY A 10 15.87 10.95 -0.32
C GLY A 10 17.03 11.89 -0.01
N ASP A 11 17.47 11.96 1.24
CA ASP A 11 18.56 12.79 1.75
C ASP A 11 19.94 12.15 1.60
N ILE A 12 20.01 10.83 1.39
CA ILE A 12 21.29 10.11 1.19
C ILE A 12 21.75 10.07 -0.27
N VAL A 13 20.99 10.68 -1.18
CA VAL A 13 21.25 10.70 -2.62
C VAL A 13 21.31 12.13 -3.14
N SER A 14 21.97 12.32 -4.27
CA SER A 14 22.06 13.64 -4.91
C SER A 14 20.70 14.11 -5.43
N GLN A 15 20.55 15.42 -5.63
CA GLN A 15 19.33 15.99 -6.21
C GLN A 15 18.98 15.36 -7.57
N ALA A 16 19.99 15.18 -8.43
CA ALA A 16 19.81 14.57 -9.75
C ALA A 16 19.28 13.13 -9.64
N GLU A 17 19.81 12.31 -8.72
CA GLU A 17 19.34 10.95 -8.51
C GLU A 17 17.90 10.92 -7.99
N ARG A 18 17.52 11.85 -7.09
CA ARG A 18 16.13 11.96 -6.64
C ARG A 18 15.17 12.25 -7.79
N GLU A 19 15.54 13.19 -8.67
CA GLU A 19 14.71 13.57 -9.82
C GLU A 19 14.61 12.43 -10.83
N VAL A 20 15.72 11.75 -11.13
CA VAL A 20 15.74 10.57 -12.00
C VAL A 20 14.88 9.45 -11.42
N PHE A 21 14.99 9.18 -10.12
CA PHE A 21 14.20 8.16 -9.45
C PHE A 21 12.70 8.49 -9.46
N ALA A 22 12.33 9.73 -9.13
CA ALA A 22 10.94 10.19 -9.19
C ALA A 22 10.37 10.10 -10.61
N PHE A 23 11.17 10.40 -11.63
CA PHE A 23 10.80 10.25 -13.03
C PHE A 23 10.52 8.78 -13.39
N GLN A 24 11.38 7.85 -12.97
CA GLN A 24 11.15 6.41 -13.21
C GLN A 24 9.91 5.90 -12.47
N VAL A 25 9.68 6.33 -11.23
CA VAL A 25 8.46 6.02 -10.48
C VAL A 25 7.23 6.52 -11.24
N ARG A 26 7.28 7.73 -11.79
CA ARG A 26 6.17 8.31 -12.57
C ARG A 26 5.93 7.55 -13.88
N ARG A 27 6.98 7.03 -14.54
CA ARG A 27 6.83 6.15 -15.71
C ARG A 27 6.19 4.82 -15.33
N ALA A 28 6.58 4.23 -14.20
CA ALA A 28 6.04 2.95 -13.75
C ALA A 28 4.60 3.05 -13.23
N ASN A 29 4.22 4.16 -12.61
CA ASN A 29 2.86 4.41 -12.12
C ASN A 29 2.45 5.88 -12.36
N PRO A 30 1.97 6.21 -13.57
CA PRO A 30 1.63 7.59 -13.95
C PRO A 30 0.51 8.23 -13.13
N ARG A 31 -0.33 7.41 -12.48
CA ARG A 31 -1.50 7.87 -11.72
C ARG A 31 -1.20 8.10 -10.24
N ALA A 32 -0.04 7.66 -9.74
CA ALA A 32 0.28 7.81 -8.33
C ALA A 32 0.71 9.24 -7.98
N LYS A 33 0.23 9.73 -6.83
CA LYS A 33 0.82 10.90 -6.16
C LYS A 33 2.18 10.49 -5.57
N ILE A 34 3.25 11.13 -6.01
CA ILE A 34 4.60 10.87 -5.49
C ILE A 34 4.90 11.87 -4.38
N MET A 35 5.28 11.38 -3.21
CA MET A 35 5.57 12.18 -2.02
C MET A 35 6.94 11.78 -1.43
N HIS A 36 7.68 12.76 -0.91
CA HIS A 36 8.93 12.50 -0.21
C HIS A 36 8.70 12.63 1.29
N VAL A 37 9.10 11.60 2.05
CA VAL A 37 8.95 11.58 3.51
C VAL A 37 10.24 11.14 4.16
N ASN A 38 10.68 11.85 5.20
CA ASN A 38 11.81 11.41 6.01
C ASN A 38 11.29 10.60 7.20
N GLY A 39 11.67 9.31 7.27
CA GLY A 39 11.24 8.42 8.34
C GLY A 39 11.92 8.68 9.70
N ILE A 40 13.02 9.43 9.73
CA ILE A 40 13.74 9.78 10.98
C ILE A 40 13.20 11.09 11.55
N THR A 41 13.07 12.13 10.72
CA THR A 41 12.64 13.46 11.17
C THR A 41 11.13 13.67 11.09
N GLY A 42 10.39 12.78 10.40
CA GLY A 42 8.95 12.92 10.16
C GLY A 42 8.59 13.99 9.12
N GLN A 43 9.57 14.59 8.45
CA GLN A 43 9.28 15.57 7.39
C GLN A 43 8.41 14.96 6.30
N GLY A 44 7.35 15.66 5.90
CA GLY A 44 6.37 15.18 4.92
C GLY A 44 5.30 14.25 5.48
N ALA A 45 5.42 13.76 6.73
CA ALA A 45 4.44 12.85 7.32
C ALA A 45 3.07 13.51 7.54
N GLY A 46 3.03 14.80 7.86
CA GLY A 46 1.77 15.55 8.03
C GLY A 46 0.95 15.65 6.73
N GLU A 47 1.62 15.91 5.60
CA GLU A 47 0.95 15.90 4.29
C GLU A 47 0.49 14.49 3.91
N LEU A 48 1.29 13.47 4.23
CA LEU A 48 0.89 12.08 4.00
C LEU A 48 -0.35 11.72 4.84
N ALA A 49 -0.37 12.10 6.11
CA ALA A 49 -1.50 11.86 7.01
C ALA A 49 -2.79 12.54 6.52
N SER A 50 -2.70 13.77 6.01
CA SER A 50 -3.88 14.46 5.46
C SER A 50 -4.47 13.74 4.25
N GLN A 51 -3.64 13.11 3.40
CA GLN A 51 -4.14 12.27 2.30
C GLN A 51 -4.89 11.03 2.81
N PHE A 52 -4.41 10.40 3.88
CA PHE A 52 -5.10 9.27 4.50
C PHE A 52 -6.43 9.67 5.13
N LEU A 53 -6.48 10.82 5.80
CA LEU A 53 -7.72 11.33 6.42
C LEU A 53 -8.79 11.74 5.39
N LEU A 54 -8.37 12.14 4.19
CA LEU A 54 -9.29 12.44 3.08
C LEU A 54 -9.75 11.19 2.33
N ALA A 55 -9.13 10.03 2.60
CA ALA A 55 -9.50 8.80 1.92
C ALA A 55 -10.88 8.31 2.40
N PRO A 56 -11.67 7.66 1.53
CA PRO A 56 -12.95 7.09 1.93
C PRO A 56 -12.76 6.04 3.04
N GLU A 57 -13.64 6.07 4.05
CA GLU A 57 -13.69 5.00 5.04
C GLU A 57 -13.99 3.66 4.37
N THR A 58 -13.23 2.63 4.74
CA THR A 58 -13.42 1.27 4.26
C THR A 58 -13.97 0.41 5.39
N SER A 59 -15.30 0.27 5.43
CA SER A 59 -16.00 -0.46 6.50
C SER A 59 -15.97 -1.99 6.33
N CYS A 60 -15.95 -2.48 5.08
CA CYS A 60 -15.87 -3.90 4.76
C CYS A 60 -15.05 -4.10 3.48
N LEU A 61 -14.31 -5.20 3.43
CA LEU A 61 -13.53 -5.60 2.25
C LEU A 61 -14.20 -6.75 1.48
N ASP A 62 -15.24 -7.39 2.02
CA ASP A 62 -15.93 -8.49 1.31
C ASP A 62 -16.54 -8.00 0.00
N GLY A 63 -16.34 -8.77 -1.07
CA GLY A 63 -16.72 -8.41 -2.44
C GLY A 63 -15.75 -7.46 -3.13
N SER A 64 -14.77 -6.88 -2.43
CA SER A 64 -13.71 -6.08 -3.04
C SER A 64 -12.71 -6.95 -3.79
N ARG A 65 -11.90 -6.32 -4.65
CA ARG A 65 -10.88 -6.99 -5.44
C ARG A 65 -9.50 -6.36 -5.24
N LEU A 66 -8.50 -7.18 -4.99
CA LEU A 66 -7.10 -6.79 -5.00
C LEU A 66 -6.69 -6.28 -6.38
N ARG A 67 -5.92 -5.20 -6.41
CA ARG A 67 -5.43 -4.59 -7.66
C ARG A 67 -4.36 -5.42 -8.36
N PHE A 68 -3.78 -6.40 -7.66
CA PHE A 68 -2.77 -7.33 -8.16
C PHE A 68 -2.87 -8.63 -7.35
N SER A 69 -2.50 -9.76 -7.95
CA SER A 69 -2.38 -11.02 -7.22
C SER A 69 -1.29 -10.90 -6.17
N MET A 70 -1.55 -11.39 -4.96
CA MET A 70 -0.50 -11.44 -3.94
C MET A 70 0.69 -12.31 -4.40
N PRO A 71 1.92 -11.95 -4.00
CA PRO A 71 3.08 -12.81 -4.22
C PRO A 71 2.83 -14.20 -3.62
N ALA A 72 3.41 -15.25 -4.22
CA ALA A 72 3.20 -16.65 -3.83
C ALA A 72 3.53 -16.92 -2.33
N ALA A 73 2.91 -17.95 -1.73
CA ALA A 73 3.11 -18.47 -0.35
C ALA A 73 2.16 -18.03 0.81
N LEU A 74 0.96 -17.53 0.52
CA LEU A 74 -0.17 -17.24 1.41
C LEU A 74 -1.45 -17.89 0.84
N CYS A 75 -2.05 -18.82 1.59
CA CYS A 75 -3.17 -19.65 1.12
C CYS A 75 -4.31 -18.84 0.47
N SER A 76 -4.94 -19.41 -0.56
CA SER A 76 -5.96 -18.80 -1.43
C SER A 76 -5.46 -17.74 -2.43
N TYR A 77 -4.91 -16.62 -1.97
CA TYR A 77 -4.50 -15.52 -2.87
C TYR A 77 -3.27 -15.85 -3.72
N CYS A 78 -2.48 -16.83 -3.29
CA CYS A 78 -1.28 -17.25 -4.03
C CYS A 78 -1.56 -18.17 -5.21
N LEU A 79 -2.79 -18.62 -5.38
CA LEU A 79 -3.25 -19.20 -6.64
C LEU A 79 -3.77 -18.12 -7.61
N GLY A 80 -3.53 -16.84 -7.30
CA GLY A 80 -3.95 -15.72 -8.15
C GLY A 80 -5.37 -15.25 -7.90
N GLU A 81 -6.03 -15.73 -6.84
CA GLU A 81 -7.31 -15.16 -6.42
C GLU A 81 -7.10 -13.68 -6.04
N THR A 82 -8.06 -12.85 -6.43
CA THR A 82 -8.03 -11.40 -6.17
C THR A 82 -9.29 -10.92 -5.47
N ARG A 83 -10.36 -11.72 -5.41
CA ARG A 83 -11.60 -11.38 -4.72
C ARG A 83 -11.45 -11.63 -3.23
N ILE A 84 -11.83 -10.66 -2.43
CA ILE A 84 -11.83 -10.74 -0.98
C ILE A 84 -13.21 -11.24 -0.53
N GLY A 85 -13.23 -12.31 0.25
CA GLY A 85 -14.44 -12.95 0.77
C GLY A 85 -14.12 -14.33 1.31
N MET A 86 -14.89 -14.82 2.28
CA MET A 86 -14.70 -16.18 2.82
C MET A 86 -15.04 -17.25 1.77
N GLU A 87 -16.00 -16.96 0.89
CA GLU A 87 -16.46 -17.81 -0.20
C GLU A 87 -15.44 -17.94 -1.35
N PHE A 88 -14.46 -17.04 -1.44
CA PHE A 88 -13.39 -17.07 -2.46
C PHE A 88 -12.09 -17.69 -1.93
N GLN A 89 -12.08 -18.19 -0.69
CA GLN A 89 -10.92 -18.84 -0.11
C GLN A 89 -10.74 -20.24 -0.68
N LEU A 90 -9.58 -20.47 -1.28
CA LEU A 90 -9.17 -21.76 -1.85
C LEU A 90 -8.13 -22.44 -0.94
N GLY A 91 -8.32 -23.73 -0.69
CA GLY A 91 -7.39 -24.59 0.07
C GLY A 91 -7.51 -24.45 1.60
N ASN A 92 -6.52 -24.99 2.31
CA ASN A 92 -6.49 -24.96 3.77
C ASN A 92 -6.00 -23.59 4.26
N VAL A 93 -6.91 -22.81 4.84
CA VAL A 93 -6.63 -21.48 5.39
C VAL A 93 -6.50 -21.54 6.90
N LYS A 94 -5.36 -21.10 7.44
CA LYS A 94 -5.16 -20.92 8.88
C LYS A 94 -5.25 -19.44 9.21
N LYS A 95 -6.35 -19.03 9.84
CA LYS A 95 -6.56 -17.63 10.24
C LYS A 95 -5.73 -17.30 11.48
N ILE A 96 -5.09 -16.13 11.46
CA ILE A 96 -4.48 -15.53 12.63
C ILE A 96 -5.61 -14.97 13.50
N LYS A 97 -5.63 -15.31 14.79
CA LYS A 97 -6.52 -14.67 15.75
C LYS A 97 -5.92 -13.31 16.12
N MET A 98 -6.43 -12.23 15.52
CA MET A 98 -6.12 -10.88 15.98
C MET A 98 -7.05 -10.56 17.15
N SER A 99 -6.47 -10.25 18.31
CA SER A 99 -7.22 -9.66 19.42
C SER A 99 -7.71 -8.28 18.98
N GLU A 100 -9.01 -8.01 19.12
CA GLU A 100 -9.60 -6.71 18.80
C GLU A 100 -8.85 -5.61 19.56
N VAL A 101 -8.16 -4.75 18.81
CA VAL A 101 -7.60 -3.52 19.36
C VAL A 101 -8.73 -2.50 19.35
N PRO A 102 -9.18 -1.98 20.51
CA PRO A 102 -10.23 -0.98 20.53
C PRO A 102 -9.78 0.25 19.74
N LEU A 103 -10.65 0.71 18.83
CA LEU A 103 -10.52 1.97 18.11
C LEU A 103 -10.37 3.10 19.15
N ARG A 104 -9.25 3.82 19.11
CA ARG A 104 -9.02 5.04 19.89
C ARG A 104 -9.49 6.26 19.10
#